data_AF-A0A0C2F500-F1
#
_entry.id   AF-A0A0C2F500-F1
#
_cell.length_a   1.000
_cell.length_b   1.000
_cell.length_c   1.000
_cell.angle_alpha   90.00
_cell.angle_beta   90.00
_cell.angle_gamma   90.00
#
_symmetry.space_group_name_H-M   'P 1'
#
loop_
_entity.id
_entity.type
_entity.pdbx_description
1 polymer ?
#
loop_
_entity_poly.entity_id
_entity_poly.type
_entity_poly.pdbx_seq_one_letter_code
_entity_poly.pdbx_strand_id
1 'polypeptide(L)' 'MLLEHYENGHWILQQDGPPAHLTKSTQYWCIANLPDASEWPANSPGPNVLDFPIWGCWSRRPVRKNTPAFRV' A
#
# COMPACT_ATOMS: atom_id res chain seq x y z
N MET A 1 5.35 12.66 10.05
CA MET A 1 5.56 13.48 8.84
C MET A 1 4.65 13.07 7.67
N LEU A 2 3.40 12.63 7.92
CA LEU A 2 2.38 12.47 6.87
C LEU A 2 1.38 13.63 6.84
N LEU A 3 1.32 14.42 7.92
CA LEU A 3 0.33 15.46 8.13
C LEU A 3 0.63 16.78 7.38
N GLU A 4 1.89 17.03 7.02
CA GLU A 4 2.33 18.31 6.45
C GLU A 4 2.18 18.39 4.93
N HIS A 5 1.91 17.27 4.24
CA HIS A 5 1.95 17.21 2.78
C HIS A 5 0.57 17.21 2.09
N TYR A 6 -0.51 17.03 2.85
CA TYR A 6 -1.87 17.05 2.32
C TYR A 6 -2.59 18.28 2.89
N GLU A 7 -2.61 19.36 2.11
CA GLU A 7 -3.35 20.57 2.45
C GLU A 7 -4.83 20.20 2.75
N ASN A 8 -5.26 20.45 4.00
CA ASN A 8 -6.56 20.08 4.61
C ASN A 8 -6.68 18.71 5.30
N GLY A 9 -5.62 17.89 5.35
CA GLY A 9 -5.53 16.74 6.28
C GLY A 9 -6.54 15.60 6.07
N HIS A 10 -7.37 15.65 5.03
CA HIS A 10 -8.33 14.60 4.70
C HIS A 10 -7.68 13.62 3.72
N TRP A 11 -7.30 12.45 4.22
CA TRP A 11 -6.73 11.37 3.42
C TRP A 11 -7.47 10.07 3.73
N ILE A 12 -7.54 9.19 2.74
CA ILE A 12 -8.21 7.90 2.87
C ILE A 12 -7.15 6.82 2.68
N LEU A 13 -7.15 5.83 3.58
CA LEU A 13 -6.36 4.62 3.38
C LEU A 13 -6.99 3.80 2.26
N GLN A 14 -6.20 3.51 1.22
CA GLN A 14 -6.59 2.59 0.15
C GLN A 14 -5.69 1.37 0.19
N GLN A 15 -6.28 0.20 0.41
CA GLN A 15 -5.59 -1.09 0.48
C GLN A 15 -6.42 -2.13 -0.26
N ASP A 16 -5.76 -3.11 -0.87
CA ASP A 16 -6.40 -4.24 -1.51
C ASP A 16 -6.93 -5.26 -0.47
N GLY A 17 -7.68 -6.26 -0.93
CA GLY A 17 -8.31 -7.29 -0.10
C GLY A 17 -7.54 -8.60 0.20
N PRO A 18 -6.19 -8.69 0.30
CA PRO A 18 -5.53 -9.89 0.80
C PRO A 18 -6.03 -10.28 2.20
N PRO A 19 -6.04 -11.58 2.55
CA PRO A 19 -6.56 -12.05 3.84
C PRO A 19 -5.96 -11.36 5.07
N ALA A 20 -4.68 -10.96 5.01
CA ALA A 20 -4.00 -10.25 6.09
C ALA A 20 -4.60 -8.86 6.39
N HIS A 21 -5.03 -8.15 5.34
CA HIS A 21 -5.63 -6.82 5.44
C HIS A 21 -7.09 -6.90 5.93
N LEU A 22 -7.74 -8.03 5.65
CA LEU A 22 -9.12 -8.31 6.07
C LEU A 22 -9.21 -8.96 7.46
N THR A 23 -8.09 -9.20 8.16
CA THR A 23 -8.14 -9.73 9.52
C THR A 23 -8.82 -8.74 10.47
N LYS A 24 -9.56 -9.26 11.46
CA LYS A 24 -10.24 -8.45 12.47
C LYS A 24 -9.29 -7.49 13.18
N SER A 25 -8.10 -7.97 13.54
CA SER A 25 -7.06 -7.16 14.21
C SER A 25 -6.64 -5.96 13.35
N THR A 26 -6.43 -6.17 12.06
CA THR A 26 -6.07 -5.08 11.13
C THR A 26 -7.22 -4.09 10.98
N GLN A 27 -8.45 -4.58 10.77
CA GLN A 27 -9.64 -3.72 10.66
C GLN A 27 -9.88 -2.89 11.93
N TYR A 28 -9.78 -3.50 13.12
CA TYR A 28 -9.94 -2.78 14.38
C TYR A 28 -8.88 -1.70 14.56
N TRP A 29 -7.63 -1.99 14.21
CA TRP A 29 -6.56 -1.01 14.28
C TRP A 29 -6.82 0.15 13.29
N CYS A 30 -7.25 -0.15 12.06
CA CYS A 30 -7.58 0.86 11.05
C CYS A 30 -8.72 1.78 11.52
N ILE A 31 -9.82 1.22 12.03
CA ILE A 31 -10.97 2.00 12.53
C ILE A 31 -10.56 2.91 13.70
N ALA A 32 -9.66 2.45 14.57
CA ALA A 32 -9.25 3.20 15.76
C ALA A 32 -8.21 4.30 15.47
N ASN A 33 -7.44 4.20 14.39
CA ASN A 33 -6.26 5.04 14.17
C ASN A 33 -6.27 5.84 12.87
N LEU A 34 -7.16 5.53 11.93
CA LEU A 34 -7.18 6.14 10.61
C LEU A 34 -8.49 6.90 10.39
N PRO A 35 -8.43 8.05 9.70
CA PRO A 35 -9.61 8.90 9.50
C PRO A 35 -10.66 8.25 8.62
N ASP A 36 -10.26 7.54 7.55
CA ASP A 36 -11.15 6.78 6.66
C ASP A 36 -10.39 5.68 5.92
N ALA A 37 -11.05 4.56 5.62
CA ALA A 37 -10.54 3.50 4.75
C ALA A 37 -11.54 3.21 3.62
N SER A 38 -11.05 3.17 2.38
CA SER A 38 -11.88 2.89 1.20
C SER A 38 -12.08 1.38 1.02
N GLU A 39 -13.30 0.97 0.68
CA GLU A 39 -13.58 -0.41 0.27
C GLU A 39 -12.95 -0.70 -1.10
N TRP A 40 -12.21 -1.81 -1.20
CA TRP A 40 -11.55 -2.21 -2.44
C TRP A 40 -12.23 -3.40 -3.10
N PRO A 41 -12.59 -3.32 -4.38
CA PRO A 41 -13.17 -4.45 -5.09
C PRO A 41 -12.16 -5.59 -5.24
N ALA A 42 -12.60 -6.83 -4.99
CA ALA A 42 -11.77 -8.02 -5.12
C ALA A 42 -11.20 -8.14 -6.56
N ASN A 43 -9.97 -8.64 -6.67
CA ASN A 43 -9.28 -8.90 -7.94
C ASN A 43 -9.16 -7.69 -8.89
N SER A 44 -9.13 -6.48 -8.34
CA SER A 44 -8.98 -5.24 -9.12
C SER A 44 -7.61 -4.61 -8.89
N PRO A 45 -6.56 -5.00 -9.66
CA PRO A 45 -5.23 -4.37 -9.58
C PRO A 45 -5.16 -3.05 -10.37
N GLY A 46 -6.04 -2.87 -11.36
CA GLY A 46 -6.09 -1.69 -12.23
C GLY A 46 -6.24 -0.33 -11.53
N PRO A 47 -7.03 -0.20 -10.45
CA PRO A 47 -7.14 1.06 -9.72
C PRO A 47 -6.01 1.28 -8.69
N ASN A 48 -5.15 0.29 -8.42
CA ASN A 48 -4.09 0.44 -7.43
C ASN A 48 -2.91 1.23 -8.01
N VAL A 49 -2.76 2.48 -7.56
CA VAL A 49 -1.66 3.37 -7.97
C VAL A 49 -0.29 2.78 -7.58
N LEU A 50 -0.22 1.88 -6.60
CA LEU A 50 1.02 1.15 -6.32
C LEU A 50 1.33 0.10 -7.41
N ASP A 51 0.36 -0.73 -7.77
CA ASP A 51 0.54 -1.89 -8.68
C ASP A 51 0.87 -1.49 -10.10
N PHE A 52 0.23 -0.44 -10.62
CA PHE A 52 0.38 -0.11 -12.04
C PHE A 52 1.56 0.85 -12.31
N PRO A 53 1.54 2.13 -11.88
CA PRO A 53 2.63 3.05 -12.22
C PRO A 53 3.89 2.89 -11.34
N ILE A 54 3.76 2.59 -10.04
CA ILE A 54 4.91 2.59 -9.12
C ILE A 54 5.74 1.31 -9.26
N TRP A 55 5.13 0.14 -9.13
CA TRP A 55 5.81 -1.15 -9.33
C TRP A 55 6.27 -1.33 -10.78
N GLY A 56 5.49 -0.84 -11.76
CA GLY A 56 5.89 -0.78 -13.16
C GLY A 56 7.14 0.09 -13.40
N CYS A 57 7.26 1.22 -12.71
CA CYS A 57 8.47 2.05 -12.75
C CYS A 57 9.65 1.37 -12.05
N TRP A 58 9.42 0.74 -10.91
CA TRP A 58 10.48 0.05 -10.14
C TRP A 58 11.08 -1.13 -10.90
N SER A 59 10.24 -1.98 -11.50
CA SER A 59 10.68 -3.16 -12.26
C SER A 59 11.54 -2.79 -13.49
N ARG A 60 11.38 -1.58 -14.03
CA ARG A 60 12.20 -1.04 -15.12
C ARG A 60 13.55 -0.50 -14.67
N ARG A 61 13.80 -0.38 -13.37
CA ARG A 61 15.12 0.04 -12.86
C ARG A 61 16.10 -1.12 -12.97
N PRO A 62 17.31 -0.90 -13.52
CA PRO A 62 18.31 -1.94 -13.60
C PRO A 62 18.72 -2.39 -12.19
N VAL A 63 18.54 -3.68 -11.90
CA VAL A 63 19.03 -4.31 -10.66
C VAL A 63 20.56 -4.21 -10.66
N ARG A 64 21.12 -3.50 -9.68
CA ARG A 64 22.57 -3.50 -9.44
C ARG A 64 22.93 -4.87 -8.88
N LYS A 65 23.67 -5.67 -9.64
CA LYS A 65 24.06 -7.06 -9.32
C LYS A 65 25.06 -7.21 -8.15
N ASN A 66 25.26 -6.18 -7.32
CA ASN A 66 26.27 -6.18 -6.26
C ASN A 66 25.69 -6.39 -4.84
N THR A 67 24.47 -6.91 -4.73
CA THR A 67 23.95 -7.33 -3.43
C THR A 67 24.52 -8.71 -3.09
N PRO A 68 25.28 -8.88 -1.99
CA PRO A 68 25.69 -10.20 -1.54
C PRO A 68 24.43 -10.99 -1.20
N ALA A 69 24.22 -12.11 -1.88
CA ALA A 69 23.16 -13.03 -1.52
C ALA A 69 23.49 -13.63 -0.15
N PHE A 70 22.81 -13.18 0.91
CA PHE A 70 22.74 -13.94 2.15
C PHE A 70 21.96 -15.23 1.84
N ARG A 71 22.69 -16.32 1.64
CA ARG A 71 22.15 -17.68 1.75
C ARG A 71 22.09 -18.02 3.23
N VAL A 72 20.90 -18.36 3.71
CA VAL A 72 20.67 -19.11 4.95
C VAL A 72 20.95 -20.59 4.67
#